data_AF-F6FGD1-F1
#
_entry.id   AF-F6FGD1-F1
#
_cell.length_a   1.000
_cell.length_b   1.000
_cell.length_c   1.000
_cell.angle_alpha   90.00
_cell.angle_beta   90.00
_cell.angle_gamma   90.00
#
_symmetry.space_group_name_H-M   'P 1'
#
loop_
_entity.id
_entity.type
_entity.pdbx_description
1 polymer ?
#
loop_
_entity_poly.entity_id
_entity_poly.type
_entity_poly.pdbx_seq_one_letter_code
_entity_poly.pdbx_strand_id
1 'polypeptide(L)'
;MTGATKAAVAFCGIGGTCGAAAGGVILSSTETIGSLVKDQVLGTTEEFNNSWKDQHKKLIECSGELSPELKNIKEKHNDNAQEASREALKTWCTNSYSKTYKTPISKANDSLLREVKTYCIQSVKEKLTASISKGTVLTGTGHSSEFKENYKTLKNHDEKKDGILDSELVPLKENSDSTFETGWSKWQMWCDKYHGTPFKGETDLFKNLKKYCIKTTQ
;
A
#
# COMPACT_ATOMS: atom_id res chain seq x y z
N MET A 1 51.49 -5.88 -37.06
CA MET A 1 50.43 -5.14 -36.38
C MET A 1 50.64 -5.28 -34.88
N THR A 2 50.34 -4.17 -34.21
CA THR A 2 50.73 -3.69 -32.88
C THR A 2 50.35 -4.58 -31.70
N GLY A 3 51.27 -4.62 -30.72
CA GLY A 3 51.17 -5.35 -29.47
C GLY A 3 50.59 -4.53 -28.30
N ALA A 4 50.41 -5.24 -27.19
CA ALA A 4 49.78 -4.80 -25.95
C ALA A 4 50.76 -4.07 -25.01
N THR A 5 50.23 -3.18 -24.17
CA THR A 5 50.97 -2.61 -23.04
C THR A 5 50.14 -2.65 -21.75
N LYS A 6 50.77 -3.19 -20.70
CA LYS A 6 50.27 -3.36 -19.33
C LYS A 6 50.27 -2.03 -18.56
N ALA A 7 49.30 -1.86 -17.66
CA ALA A 7 49.22 -0.74 -16.73
C ALA A 7 50.20 -0.92 -15.55
N ALA A 8 50.85 0.18 -15.15
CA ALA A 8 51.67 0.26 -13.95
C ALA A 8 51.03 1.27 -12.97
N VAL A 9 50.86 0.83 -11.72
CA VAL A 9 50.50 1.67 -10.58
C VAL A 9 51.80 2.23 -10.00
N ALA A 10 51.89 3.56 -9.87
CA ALA A 10 53.02 4.22 -9.24
C ALA A 10 52.55 4.99 -7.98
N PHE A 11 53.21 4.72 -6.86
CA PHE A 11 53.18 5.51 -5.63
C PHE A 11 54.42 6.41 -5.61
N CYS A 12 54.28 7.71 -5.27
CA CYS A 12 55.38 8.56 -4.79
C CYS A 12 54.85 9.80 -4.04
N GLY A 13 55.36 10.02 -2.81
CA GLY A 13 56.14 11.21 -2.43
C GLY A 13 55.46 12.57 -2.17
N ILE A 14 55.76 13.15 -1.01
CA ILE A 14 55.29 14.43 -0.44
C ILE A 14 56.02 15.63 -1.09
N GLY A 15 55.31 16.70 -1.45
CA GLY A 15 55.89 18.00 -1.85
C GLY A 15 54.97 18.77 -2.82
N GLY A 16 54.35 19.85 -2.35
CA GLY A 16 53.16 20.43 -2.96
C GLY A 16 53.35 21.20 -4.28
N THR A 17 52.29 21.16 -5.10
CA THR A 17 51.74 22.30 -5.84
C THR A 17 50.25 22.06 -6.05
N CYS A 18 49.46 23.13 -5.90
CA CYS A 18 48.00 23.17 -5.97
C CYS A 18 47.41 22.49 -7.20
N GLY A 19 46.22 21.89 -7.02
CA GLY A 19 45.27 21.68 -8.11
C GLY A 19 44.93 20.24 -8.46
N ALA A 20 44.57 19.41 -7.47
CA ALA A 20 43.64 18.32 -7.73
C ALA A 20 42.33 18.69 -7.04
N ALA A 21 41.33 19.09 -7.82
CA ALA A 21 39.97 19.15 -7.32
C ALA A 21 39.64 17.74 -6.80
N ALA A 22 39.67 17.57 -5.48
CA ALA A 22 38.97 16.50 -4.81
C ALA A 22 37.47 16.77 -4.99
N GLY A 23 36.99 16.63 -6.22
CA GLY A 23 35.59 16.39 -6.50
C GLY A 23 35.30 15.00 -5.97
N GLY A 24 35.15 14.89 -4.64
CA GLY A 24 34.48 13.76 -4.06
C GLY A 24 33.15 13.66 -4.76
N VAL A 25 32.94 12.59 -5.51
CA VAL A 25 31.63 12.26 -6.03
C VAL A 25 30.79 11.96 -4.80
N ILE A 26 30.11 12.96 -4.25
CA ILE A 26 28.99 12.73 -3.35
C ILE A 26 27.96 12.08 -4.27
N LEU A 27 27.92 10.75 -4.29
CA LEU A 27 26.76 10.02 -4.78
C LEU A 27 25.63 10.35 -3.80
N SER A 28 25.00 11.51 -3.98
CA SER A 28 23.89 11.95 -3.16
C SER A 28 22.69 11.08 -3.54
N SER A 29 22.44 10.04 -2.75
CA SER A 29 21.20 9.27 -2.84
C SER A 29 20.05 10.18 -2.41
N THR A 30 19.42 10.84 -3.38
CA THR A 30 18.15 11.54 -3.15
C THR A 30 17.07 10.50 -2.96
N GLU A 31 16.48 10.44 -1.77
CA GLU A 31 15.31 9.60 -1.52
C GLU A 31 14.06 10.36 -1.94
N THR A 32 13.26 9.76 -2.83
CA THR A 32 11.97 10.30 -3.24
C THR A 32 10.85 9.65 -2.44
N ILE A 33 9.69 10.30 -2.40
CA ILE A 33 8.48 9.67 -1.82
C ILE A 33 8.18 8.34 -2.51
N GLY A 34 8.27 8.30 -3.85
CA GLY A 34 8.05 7.08 -4.63
C GLY A 34 8.98 5.93 -4.23
N SER A 35 10.23 6.21 -3.84
CA SER A 35 11.14 5.16 -3.37
C SER A 35 10.72 4.53 -2.04
N LEU A 36 9.99 5.26 -1.20
CA LEU A 36 9.51 4.81 0.10
C LEU A 36 8.16 4.10 0.02
N VAL A 37 7.22 4.64 -0.78
CA VAL A 37 5.88 4.05 -0.92
C VAL A 37 5.82 3.00 -2.02
N LYS A 38 6.80 2.96 -2.93
CA LYS A 38 6.95 2.00 -4.02
C LYS A 38 5.64 1.85 -4.81
N ASP A 39 5.14 0.63 -4.92
CA ASP A 39 3.92 0.28 -5.64
C ASP A 39 2.67 0.38 -4.76
N GLN A 40 2.75 0.79 -3.49
CA GLN A 40 1.64 0.72 -2.54
C GLN A 40 0.47 1.66 -2.85
N VAL A 41 0.67 2.68 -3.69
CA VAL A 41 -0.41 3.61 -4.08
C VAL A 41 -1.41 2.94 -5.01
N LEU A 42 -2.65 3.40 -4.91
CA LEU A 42 -3.75 2.97 -5.77
C LEU A 42 -3.40 3.09 -7.25
N GLY A 43 -3.84 2.12 -8.05
CA GLY A 43 -3.70 2.18 -9.49
C GLY A 43 -4.52 3.31 -10.11
N THR A 44 -4.21 3.64 -11.36
CA THR A 44 -4.83 4.74 -12.10
C THR A 44 -5.91 4.28 -13.09
N THR A 45 -6.13 2.97 -13.20
CA THR A 45 -7.16 2.33 -14.04
C THR A 45 -8.56 2.51 -13.44
N GLU A 46 -9.60 2.35 -14.27
CA GLU A 46 -11.00 2.56 -13.87
C GLU A 46 -11.46 1.67 -12.71
N GLU A 47 -10.86 0.50 -12.54
CA GLU A 47 -11.16 -0.42 -11.43
C GLU A 47 -10.92 0.23 -10.05
N PHE A 48 -10.05 1.24 -9.98
CA PHE A 48 -9.74 1.98 -8.75
C PHE A 48 -10.62 3.22 -8.55
N ASN A 49 -11.56 3.54 -9.45
CA ASN A 49 -12.38 4.76 -9.33
C ASN A 49 -13.15 4.83 -8.01
N ASN A 50 -13.71 3.70 -7.55
CA ASN A 50 -14.37 3.62 -6.25
C ASN A 50 -13.38 3.80 -5.10
N SER A 51 -12.16 3.28 -5.23
CA SER A 51 -11.11 3.47 -4.24
C SER A 51 -10.64 4.93 -4.15
N TRP A 52 -10.49 5.61 -5.28
CA TRP A 52 -10.21 7.04 -5.32
C TRP A 52 -11.37 7.88 -4.76
N LYS A 53 -12.62 7.46 -5.00
CA LYS A 53 -13.80 8.07 -4.36
C LYS A 53 -13.74 7.97 -2.83
N ASP A 54 -13.35 6.81 -2.30
CA ASP A 54 -13.22 6.58 -0.85
C ASP A 54 -12.07 7.42 -0.26
N GLN A 55 -10.91 7.44 -0.90
CA GLN A 55 -9.76 8.25 -0.47
C GLN A 55 -10.07 9.75 -0.49
N HIS A 56 -10.80 10.20 -1.51
CA HIS A 56 -11.23 11.59 -1.61
C HIS A 56 -12.25 11.95 -0.51
N LYS A 57 -13.17 11.03 -0.20
CA LYS A 57 -14.08 11.20 0.95
C LYS A 57 -13.30 11.38 2.25
N LYS A 58 -12.28 10.55 2.49
CA LYS A 58 -11.38 10.66 3.65
C LYS A 58 -10.65 12.00 3.72
N LEU A 59 -10.24 12.57 2.57
CA LEU A 59 -9.66 13.91 2.50
C LEU A 59 -10.66 15.00 2.93
N ILE A 60 -11.88 14.96 2.38
CA ILE A 60 -12.94 15.93 2.73
C ILE A 60 -13.26 15.87 4.23
N GLU A 61 -13.39 14.68 4.78
CA GLU A 61 -13.75 14.45 6.19
C GLU A 61 -12.61 14.76 7.17
N CYS A 62 -11.38 15.00 6.68
CA CYS A 62 -10.24 15.31 7.54
C CYS A 62 -10.43 16.63 8.30
N SER A 63 -10.41 16.58 9.63
CA SER A 63 -10.39 17.76 10.51
C SER A 63 -8.98 18.18 10.96
N GLY A 64 -7.96 17.41 10.58
CA GLY A 64 -6.56 17.65 10.94
C GLY A 64 -5.87 18.68 10.04
N GLU A 65 -4.58 18.89 10.33
CA GLU A 65 -3.75 19.76 9.50
C GLU A 65 -3.43 19.09 8.15
N LEU A 66 -3.63 19.85 7.08
CA LEU A 66 -3.34 19.47 5.70
C LEU A 66 -2.32 20.45 5.10
N SER A 67 -1.48 19.95 4.21
CA SER A 67 -0.60 20.76 3.37
C SER A 67 -1.42 21.70 2.49
N PRO A 68 -0.84 22.83 2.04
CA PRO A 68 -1.55 23.81 1.19
C PRO A 68 -2.16 23.18 -0.07
N GLU A 69 -1.49 22.20 -0.67
CA GLU A 69 -1.97 21.50 -1.87
C GLU A 69 -3.23 20.67 -1.59
N LEU A 70 -3.22 19.87 -0.51
CA LEU A 70 -4.38 19.06 -0.12
C LEU A 70 -5.55 19.91 0.38
N LYS A 71 -5.27 21.02 1.08
CA LYS A 71 -6.30 22.01 1.44
C LYS A 71 -6.99 22.56 0.20
N ASN A 72 -6.20 22.98 -0.78
CA ASN A 72 -6.72 23.51 -2.03
C ASN A 72 -7.56 22.47 -2.81
N ILE A 73 -7.15 21.18 -2.80
CA ILE A 73 -7.97 20.11 -3.40
C ILE A 73 -9.28 19.98 -2.62
N LYS A 74 -9.24 19.85 -1.29
CA LYS A 74 -10.42 19.74 -0.44
C LYS A 74 -11.41 20.90 -0.64
N GLU A 75 -10.92 22.12 -0.78
CA GLU A 75 -11.74 23.32 -0.95
C GLU A 75 -12.38 23.43 -2.34
N LYS A 76 -11.61 23.14 -3.41
CA LYS A 76 -12.08 23.26 -4.81
C LYS A 76 -12.86 22.05 -5.31
N HIS A 77 -12.59 20.89 -4.72
CA HIS A 77 -13.17 19.61 -5.07
C HIS A 77 -13.81 19.02 -3.82
N ASN A 78 -14.95 19.54 -3.40
CA ASN A 78 -15.61 19.14 -2.15
C ASN A 78 -16.68 18.04 -2.32
N ASP A 79 -16.87 17.54 -3.55
CA ASP A 79 -17.81 16.48 -3.89
C ASP A 79 -17.04 15.26 -4.42
N ASN A 80 -16.99 14.17 -3.63
CA ASN A 80 -16.30 12.95 -4.01
C ASN A 80 -17.04 12.13 -5.10
N ALA A 81 -18.30 12.43 -5.39
CA ALA A 81 -19.03 11.79 -6.49
C ALA A 81 -18.56 12.30 -7.86
N GLN A 82 -17.98 13.50 -7.94
CA GLN A 82 -17.48 14.08 -9.18
C GLN A 82 -16.14 13.47 -9.61
N GLU A 83 -16.01 13.21 -10.91
CA GLU A 83 -14.76 12.69 -11.50
C GLU A 83 -13.61 13.67 -11.34
N ALA A 84 -13.86 14.97 -11.57
CA ALA A 84 -12.85 16.01 -11.43
C ALA A 84 -12.20 16.01 -10.03
N SER A 85 -12.97 15.69 -8.99
CA SER A 85 -12.48 15.62 -7.62
C SER A 85 -11.55 14.42 -7.38
N ARG A 86 -11.92 13.25 -7.91
CA ARG A 86 -11.07 12.05 -7.86
C ARG A 86 -9.77 12.26 -8.61
N GLU A 87 -9.87 12.82 -9.81
CA GLU A 87 -8.72 13.09 -10.68
C GLU A 87 -7.78 14.14 -10.09
N ALA A 88 -8.29 15.14 -9.36
CA ALA A 88 -7.45 16.11 -8.65
C ALA A 88 -6.57 15.44 -7.57
N LEU A 89 -7.16 14.57 -6.73
CA LEU A 89 -6.41 13.83 -5.72
C LEU A 89 -5.42 12.83 -6.35
N LYS A 90 -5.88 12.07 -7.35
CA LYS A 90 -5.05 11.11 -8.09
C LYS A 90 -3.85 11.78 -8.77
N THR A 91 -4.06 12.95 -9.36
CA THR A 91 -2.99 13.77 -9.95
C THR A 91 -2.00 14.24 -8.89
N TRP A 92 -2.48 14.71 -7.74
CA TRP A 92 -1.60 15.10 -6.64
C TRP A 92 -0.79 13.93 -6.10
N CYS A 93 -1.39 12.75 -5.94
CA CYS A 93 -0.69 11.53 -5.54
C CYS A 93 0.41 11.16 -6.54
N THR A 94 0.10 11.19 -7.83
CA THR A 94 1.06 10.92 -8.92
C THR A 94 2.22 11.92 -8.91
N ASN A 95 1.92 13.21 -8.75
CA ASN A 95 2.95 14.25 -8.68
C ASN A 95 3.80 14.16 -7.42
N SER A 96 3.23 13.64 -6.33
CA SER A 96 3.96 13.50 -5.06
C SER A 96 5.03 12.42 -5.10
N TYR A 97 4.96 11.46 -6.02
CA TYR A 97 5.97 10.39 -6.16
C TYR A 97 7.36 10.91 -6.47
N SER A 98 7.47 11.90 -7.35
CA SER A 98 8.74 12.48 -7.78
C SER A 98 9.30 13.49 -6.77
N LYS A 99 8.50 13.89 -5.76
CA LYS A 99 8.95 14.82 -4.74
C LYS A 99 10.04 14.20 -3.88
N THR A 100 11.00 15.04 -3.52
CA THR A 100 12.11 14.65 -2.66
C THR A 100 11.61 14.46 -1.22
N TYR A 101 11.88 13.29 -0.66
CA TYR A 101 11.67 13.02 0.77
C TYR A 101 12.84 13.57 1.57
N LYS A 102 14.09 13.21 1.21
CA LYS A 102 15.30 13.60 1.93
C LYS A 102 16.47 13.71 0.98
N THR A 103 17.36 14.66 1.26
CA THR A 103 18.70 14.77 0.65
C THR A 103 19.75 14.68 1.76
N PRO A 104 21.05 14.51 1.43
CA PRO A 104 22.12 14.54 2.44
C PRO A 104 22.17 15.83 3.28
N ILE A 105 21.65 16.94 2.76
CA ILE A 105 21.72 18.28 3.37
C ILE A 105 20.37 18.82 3.84
N SER A 106 19.26 18.14 3.55
CA SER A 106 17.91 18.57 3.91
C SER A 106 17.25 17.58 4.87
N LYS A 107 16.39 18.10 5.75
CA LYS A 107 15.56 17.25 6.62
C LYS A 107 14.56 16.43 5.80
N ALA A 108 14.13 15.32 6.38
CA ALA A 108 13.08 14.47 5.85
C ALA A 108 11.73 15.21 5.78
N ASN A 109 11.00 15.02 4.70
CA ASN A 109 9.65 15.52 4.53
C ASN A 109 8.61 14.49 5.02
N ASP A 110 8.63 14.23 6.33
CA ASP A 110 7.74 13.25 6.97
C ASP A 110 6.27 13.63 6.84
N SER A 111 5.96 14.93 6.76
CA SER A 111 4.59 15.40 6.56
C SER A 111 4.05 14.96 5.21
N LEU A 112 4.79 15.19 4.12
CA LEU A 112 4.39 14.75 2.79
C LEU A 112 4.27 13.22 2.71
N LEU A 113 5.23 12.50 3.28
CA LEU A 113 5.17 11.04 3.31
C LEU A 113 3.92 10.53 4.04
N ARG A 114 3.59 11.14 5.19
CA ARG A 114 2.38 10.81 5.95
C ARG A 114 1.11 11.09 5.13
N GLU A 115 1.03 12.23 4.46
CA GLU A 115 -0.11 12.57 3.62
C GLU A 115 -0.27 11.60 2.44
N VAL A 116 0.82 11.27 1.74
CA VAL A 116 0.79 10.29 0.65
C VAL A 116 0.35 8.91 1.15
N LYS A 117 0.89 8.45 2.29
CA LYS A 117 0.43 7.20 2.90
C LYS A 117 -1.05 7.24 3.31
N THR A 118 -1.56 8.42 3.67
CA THR A 118 -2.93 8.56 4.19
C THR A 118 -3.97 8.63 3.09
N TYR A 119 -3.66 9.30 1.97
CA TYR A 119 -4.63 9.66 0.93
C TYR A 119 -4.38 9.00 -0.43
N CYS A 120 -3.19 8.42 -0.65
CA CYS A 120 -2.86 7.72 -1.90
C CYS A 120 -2.88 6.19 -1.75
N ILE A 121 -2.86 5.69 -0.51
CA ILE A 121 -2.88 4.26 -0.20
C ILE A 121 -4.21 3.96 0.49
N GLN A 122 -5.00 3.06 -0.11
CA GLN A 122 -6.11 2.43 0.58
C GLN A 122 -5.65 1.06 1.07
N SER A 123 -5.81 0.79 2.36
CA SER A 123 -5.60 -0.55 2.90
C SER A 123 -6.73 -1.49 2.47
N VAL A 124 -6.46 -2.80 2.46
CA VAL A 124 -7.51 -3.79 2.21
C VAL A 124 -8.64 -3.67 3.22
N LYS A 125 -8.34 -3.42 4.50
CA LYS A 125 -9.36 -3.20 5.52
C LYS A 125 -10.28 -2.03 5.18
N GLU A 126 -9.72 -0.88 4.82
CA GLU A 126 -10.52 0.30 4.41
C GLU A 126 -11.40 -0.03 3.20
N LYS A 127 -10.85 -0.73 2.20
CA LYS A 127 -11.62 -1.13 1.01
C LYS A 127 -12.75 -2.09 1.33
N LEU A 128 -12.50 -3.08 2.20
CA LEU A 128 -13.54 -4.00 2.67
C LEU A 128 -14.64 -3.26 3.42
N THR A 129 -14.27 -2.38 4.36
CA THR A 129 -15.24 -1.54 5.09
C THR A 129 -16.10 -0.70 4.15
N ALA A 130 -15.51 -0.05 3.14
CA ALA A 130 -16.24 0.73 2.16
C ALA A 130 -17.18 -0.10 1.26
N SER A 131 -16.88 -1.40 1.09
CA SER A 131 -17.64 -2.32 0.24
C SER A 131 -18.83 -2.99 0.96
N ILE A 132 -18.95 -2.84 2.28
CA ILE A 132 -19.99 -3.48 3.08
C ILE A 132 -21.14 -2.50 3.32
N SER A 133 -22.35 -2.85 2.84
CA SER A 133 -23.56 -2.05 3.08
C SER A 133 -24.16 -2.29 4.47
N LYS A 134 -24.08 -3.52 4.96
CA LYS A 134 -24.52 -3.96 6.30
C LYS A 134 -23.61 -5.06 6.81
N GLY A 135 -22.87 -4.81 7.88
CA GLY A 135 -21.91 -5.76 8.41
C GLY A 135 -20.65 -5.12 8.96
N THR A 136 -19.63 -5.94 9.18
CA THR A 136 -18.32 -5.50 9.68
C THR A 136 -17.19 -6.31 9.09
N VAL A 137 -16.00 -5.70 9.02
CA VAL A 137 -14.75 -6.41 8.76
C VAL A 137 -14.35 -7.12 10.04
N LEU A 138 -14.13 -8.42 9.95
CA LEU A 138 -13.71 -9.24 11.08
C LEU A 138 -12.27 -8.92 11.44
N THR A 139 -11.97 -8.81 12.72
CA THR A 139 -10.63 -8.56 13.25
C THR A 139 -10.39 -9.37 14.51
N GLY A 140 -9.14 -9.72 14.80
CA GLY A 140 -8.82 -10.73 15.81
C GLY A 140 -9.26 -10.48 17.25
N THR A 141 -9.54 -9.23 17.64
CA THR A 141 -10.17 -8.93 18.94
C THR A 141 -11.68 -8.71 18.75
N GLY A 142 -12.51 -9.65 19.23
CA GLY A 142 -13.96 -9.46 19.37
C GLY A 142 -14.85 -10.21 18.37
N HIS A 143 -14.29 -10.97 17.42
CA HIS A 143 -15.06 -11.64 16.35
C HIS A 143 -14.85 -13.16 16.28
N SER A 144 -14.47 -13.81 17.38
CA SER A 144 -14.12 -15.23 17.36
C SER A 144 -15.29 -16.14 16.94
N SER A 145 -16.52 -15.81 17.33
CA SER A 145 -17.73 -16.52 16.88
C SER A 145 -17.91 -16.44 15.37
N GLU A 146 -17.77 -15.25 14.80
CA GLU A 146 -17.91 -14.98 13.37
C GLU A 146 -16.82 -15.69 12.57
N PHE A 147 -15.57 -15.68 13.05
CA PHE A 147 -14.50 -16.43 12.42
C PHE A 147 -14.78 -17.94 12.44
N LYS A 148 -15.26 -18.47 13.56
CA LYS A 148 -15.67 -19.88 13.68
C LYS A 148 -16.80 -20.24 12.71
N GLU A 149 -17.77 -19.35 12.52
CA GLU A 149 -18.87 -19.53 11.55
C GLU A 149 -18.37 -19.48 10.11
N ASN A 150 -17.61 -18.44 9.74
CA ASN A 150 -17.04 -18.29 8.39
C ASN A 150 -16.12 -19.47 8.05
N TYR A 151 -15.31 -19.94 8.99
CA TYR A 151 -14.41 -21.07 8.80
C TYR A 151 -15.14 -22.33 8.33
N LYS A 152 -16.33 -22.61 8.87
CA LYS A 152 -17.17 -23.76 8.46
C LYS A 152 -17.57 -23.70 6.98
N THR A 153 -17.56 -22.52 6.38
CA THR A 153 -17.92 -22.33 4.97
C THR A 153 -16.77 -22.62 4.00
N LEU A 154 -15.52 -22.76 4.49
CA LEU A 154 -14.34 -22.95 3.64
C LEU A 154 -14.41 -24.19 2.75
N LYS A 155 -14.95 -25.28 3.29
CA LYS A 155 -15.14 -26.53 2.55
C LYS A 155 -15.98 -26.34 1.29
N ASN A 156 -16.84 -25.32 1.27
CA ASN A 156 -17.71 -24.96 0.17
C ASN A 156 -17.13 -23.85 -0.71
N HIS A 157 -15.82 -23.54 -0.61
CA HIS A 157 -15.16 -22.55 -1.47
C HIS A 157 -15.35 -22.90 -2.96
N ASP A 158 -15.83 -21.94 -3.74
CA ASP A 158 -16.06 -22.04 -5.18
C ASP A 158 -15.11 -21.09 -5.91
N GLU A 159 -14.04 -21.62 -6.50
CA GLU A 159 -13.00 -20.80 -7.16
C GLU A 159 -13.54 -19.93 -8.30
N LYS A 160 -14.65 -20.35 -8.94
CA LYS A 160 -15.27 -19.57 -10.03
C LYS A 160 -15.95 -18.30 -9.51
N LYS A 161 -16.41 -18.31 -8.25
CA LYS A 161 -17.13 -17.19 -7.62
C LYS A 161 -16.25 -16.42 -6.64
N ASP A 162 -15.44 -17.14 -5.87
CA ASP A 162 -14.70 -16.63 -4.71
C ASP A 162 -13.22 -16.33 -5.04
N GLY A 163 -12.78 -16.60 -6.28
CA GLY A 163 -11.38 -16.49 -6.72
C GLY A 163 -10.57 -17.74 -6.34
N ILE A 164 -9.36 -17.88 -6.90
CA ILE A 164 -8.45 -18.97 -6.50
C ILE A 164 -8.17 -18.86 -5.00
N LEU A 165 -8.26 -19.98 -4.28
CA LEU A 165 -8.01 -20.00 -2.85
C LEU A 165 -6.54 -19.72 -2.54
N ASP A 166 -6.30 -18.78 -1.62
CA ASP A 166 -4.97 -18.46 -1.14
C ASP A 166 -4.27 -19.71 -0.59
N SER A 167 -3.00 -19.87 -0.93
CA SER A 167 -2.22 -21.05 -0.57
C SER A 167 -2.12 -21.27 0.95
N GLU A 168 -2.23 -20.22 1.78
CA GLU A 168 -2.25 -20.33 3.24
C GLU A 168 -3.58 -20.92 3.75
N LEU A 169 -4.65 -20.85 2.96
CA LEU A 169 -5.99 -21.36 3.28
C LEU A 169 -6.25 -22.77 2.75
N VAL A 170 -5.53 -23.22 1.70
CA VAL A 170 -5.64 -24.59 1.16
C VAL A 170 -5.55 -25.68 2.24
N PRO A 171 -4.50 -25.73 3.10
CA PRO A 171 -4.41 -26.77 4.13
C PRO A 171 -5.51 -26.67 5.18
N LEU A 172 -6.06 -25.47 5.40
CA LEU A 172 -7.18 -25.25 6.31
C LEU A 172 -8.50 -25.79 5.73
N LYS A 173 -8.65 -25.80 4.40
CA LYS A 173 -9.83 -26.34 3.71
C LYS A 173 -9.88 -27.86 3.84
N GLU A 174 -8.76 -28.50 3.51
CA GLU A 174 -8.60 -29.96 3.48
C GLU A 174 -8.80 -30.60 4.86
N ASN A 175 -8.43 -29.88 5.93
CA ASN A 175 -8.47 -30.39 7.31
C ASN A 175 -9.48 -29.65 8.20
N SER A 176 -10.49 -29.02 7.60
CA SER A 176 -11.40 -28.11 8.32
C SER A 176 -12.15 -28.76 9.49
N ASP A 177 -12.54 -30.03 9.36
CA ASP A 177 -13.23 -30.76 10.43
C ASP A 177 -12.27 -31.26 11.53
N SER A 178 -11.07 -31.73 11.16
CA SER A 178 -10.11 -32.32 12.10
C SER A 178 -9.29 -31.29 12.88
N THR A 179 -9.11 -30.09 12.32
CA THR A 179 -8.27 -29.04 12.91
C THR A 179 -9.04 -27.83 13.39
N PHE A 180 -10.38 -27.90 13.41
CA PHE A 180 -11.28 -26.75 13.64
C PHE A 180 -10.77 -25.77 14.69
N GLU A 181 -10.51 -26.23 15.92
CA GLU A 181 -10.11 -25.37 17.05
C GLU A 181 -8.78 -24.61 16.85
N THR A 182 -7.90 -25.11 15.97
CA THR A 182 -6.65 -24.42 15.59
C THR A 182 -6.71 -23.79 14.19
N GLY A 183 -7.62 -24.24 13.35
CA GLY A 183 -7.79 -23.78 11.97
C GLY A 183 -8.46 -22.42 11.89
N TRP A 184 -9.50 -22.18 12.70
CA TRP A 184 -10.18 -20.88 12.72
C TRP A 184 -9.26 -19.75 13.22
N SER A 185 -8.32 -20.04 14.12
CA SER A 185 -7.37 -19.04 14.62
C SER A 185 -6.27 -18.74 13.61
N LYS A 186 -5.77 -19.75 12.87
CA LYS A 186 -4.88 -19.53 11.72
C LYS A 186 -5.51 -18.66 10.64
N TRP A 187 -6.78 -18.90 10.38
CA TRP A 187 -7.57 -18.07 9.47
C TRP A 187 -7.70 -16.62 9.94
N GLN A 188 -8.02 -16.42 11.23
CA GLN A 188 -8.08 -15.09 11.81
C GLN A 188 -6.75 -14.34 11.59
N MET A 189 -5.62 -15.00 11.88
CA MET A 189 -4.30 -14.43 11.64
C MET A 189 -4.07 -14.09 10.15
N TRP A 190 -4.56 -14.92 9.24
CA TRP A 190 -4.49 -14.65 7.80
C TRP A 190 -5.27 -13.38 7.43
N CYS A 191 -6.50 -13.21 7.91
CA CYS A 191 -7.24 -11.96 7.71
C CYS A 191 -6.48 -10.75 8.26
N ASP A 192 -6.02 -10.83 9.51
CA ASP A 192 -5.30 -9.74 10.19
C ASP A 192 -3.99 -9.37 9.48
N LYS A 193 -3.26 -10.35 8.95
CA LYS A 193 -2.04 -10.15 8.15
C LYS A 193 -2.29 -9.25 6.95
N TYR A 194 -3.39 -9.48 6.22
CA TYR A 194 -3.65 -8.77 4.97
C TYR A 194 -4.44 -7.47 5.15
N HIS A 195 -5.13 -7.26 6.27
CA HIS A 195 -5.87 -6.03 6.54
C HIS A 195 -5.05 -4.74 6.37
N GLY A 196 -3.78 -4.77 6.80
CA GLY A 196 -2.87 -3.62 6.71
C GLY A 196 -2.18 -3.46 5.36
N THR A 197 -2.34 -4.41 4.45
CA THR A 197 -1.69 -4.34 3.13
C THR A 197 -2.43 -3.38 2.20
N PRO A 198 -1.74 -2.77 1.21
CA PRO A 198 -2.40 -1.94 0.23
C PRO A 198 -3.37 -2.74 -0.65
N PHE A 199 -4.52 -2.15 -0.97
CA PHE A 199 -5.45 -2.69 -1.94
C PHE A 199 -4.86 -2.59 -3.36
N LYS A 200 -4.81 -3.72 -4.06
CA LYS A 200 -4.20 -3.85 -5.40
C LYS A 200 -5.20 -4.20 -6.51
N GLY A 201 -6.49 -3.94 -6.29
CA GLY A 201 -7.56 -4.34 -7.20
C GLY A 201 -8.23 -5.65 -6.78
N GLU A 202 -9.19 -6.09 -7.60
CA GLU A 202 -10.03 -7.29 -7.38
C GLU A 202 -9.27 -8.59 -7.68
N THR A 203 -8.10 -8.75 -7.06
CA THR A 203 -7.28 -9.97 -7.09
C THR A 203 -7.97 -11.13 -6.38
N ASP A 204 -7.54 -12.36 -6.62
CA ASP A 204 -8.08 -13.53 -5.92
C ASP A 204 -7.89 -13.46 -4.40
N LEU A 205 -6.75 -12.92 -3.95
CA LEU A 205 -6.53 -12.61 -2.54
C LEU A 205 -7.62 -11.66 -1.99
N PHE A 206 -7.93 -10.57 -2.70
CA PHE A 206 -8.97 -9.65 -2.25
C PHE A 206 -10.36 -10.30 -2.26
N LYS A 207 -10.69 -11.12 -3.27
CA LYS A 207 -11.96 -11.87 -3.30
C LYS A 207 -12.07 -12.83 -2.11
N ASN A 208 -10.99 -13.56 -1.80
CA ASN A 208 -10.93 -14.41 -0.61
C ASN A 208 -11.14 -13.58 0.67
N LEU A 209 -10.44 -12.45 0.85
CA LEU A 209 -10.60 -11.57 2.02
C LEU A 209 -12.04 -11.03 2.13
N LYS A 210 -12.63 -10.63 1.00
CA LYS A 210 -14.02 -10.17 0.92
C LYS A 210 -15.04 -11.26 1.24
N LYS A 211 -14.74 -12.52 0.92
CA LYS A 211 -15.62 -13.65 1.26
C LYS A 211 -15.49 -14.04 2.72
N TYR A 212 -14.28 -13.97 3.27
CA TYR A 212 -13.93 -14.70 4.49
C TYR A 212 -13.60 -13.84 5.70
N CYS A 213 -13.23 -12.58 5.51
CA CYS A 213 -12.84 -11.66 6.58
C CYS A 213 -13.91 -10.59 6.84
N ILE A 214 -15.14 -10.83 6.44
CA ILE A 214 -16.28 -9.95 6.73
C ILE A 214 -17.44 -10.77 7.30
N LYS A 215 -18.28 -10.11 8.10
CA LYS A 215 -19.63 -10.58 8.42
C LYS A 215 -20.61 -9.66 7.74
N THR A 216 -21.48 -10.21 6.91
CA THR A 216 -22.66 -9.50 6.40
C THR A 216 -23.85 -9.80 7.29
N THR A 217 -24.63 -8.78 7.62
CA THR A 217 -25.92 -8.94 8.30
C THR A 217 -27.03 -8.69 7.28
N GLN A 218 -27.90 -9.68 7.05
CA GLN A 218 -29.09 -9.53 6.20
C GLN A 218 -30.06 -8.50 6.79
#